data_AF-A0AAJ0G408-F1
#
_entry.id   AF-A0AAJ0G408-F1
#
_cell.length_a   1.000
_cell.length_b   1.000
_cell.length_c   1.000
_cell.angle_alpha   90.00
_cell.angle_beta   90.00
_cell.angle_gamma   90.00
#
_symmetry.space_group_name_H-M   'P 1'
#
loop_
_entity.id
_entity.type
_entity.pdbx_description
1 polymer ?
#
loop_
_entity_poly.entity_id
_entity_poly.type
_entity_poly.pdbx_seq_one_letter_code
_entity_poly.pdbx_strand_id
1 'polypeptide(L)'
;MTEQLKRRGLCHAHIDGDTLEAIFPEEPGAEMSLDNLTAMWSNYYSMRGTPWLIFSGTAIVMKCDCIQESLLGACQKTSPKVTTADIRIQTDAVILTIPDDEAVARLTQREVGSELAHCLTSSEKMTRVLNDTGDDWAARVPTDGRNVKDVALCSLKRAGWID
;
A
#
# COMPACT_ATOMS: atom_id res chain seq x y z
N MET A 1 5.23 -6.97 6.88
CA MET A 1 5.35 -7.93 5.75
C MET A 1 6.81 -8.15 5.35
N THR A 2 7.57 -7.09 5.05
CA THR A 2 8.98 -7.10 4.64
C THR A 2 9.87 -8.11 5.38
N GLU A 3 9.87 -8.10 6.71
CA GLU A 3 10.70 -9.02 7.50
C GLU A 3 10.36 -10.51 7.30
N GLN A 4 9.08 -10.84 7.03
CA GLN A 4 8.67 -12.22 6.77
C GLN A 4 9.11 -12.70 5.38
N LEU A 5 9.15 -11.81 4.40
CA LEU A 5 9.64 -12.09 3.04
C LEU A 5 11.17 -12.20 3.00
N LYS A 6 11.89 -11.31 3.68
CA LYS A 6 13.35 -11.39 3.82
C LYS A 6 13.80 -12.74 4.39
N ARG A 7 13.12 -13.21 5.45
CA ARG A 7 13.39 -14.53 6.06
C ARG A 7 13.16 -15.72 5.12
N ARG A 8 12.37 -15.52 4.06
CA ARG A 8 12.07 -16.53 3.03
C ARG A 8 12.89 -16.35 1.75
N GLY A 9 13.77 -15.34 1.69
CA GLY A 9 14.56 -15.03 0.49
C GLY A 9 13.73 -14.51 -0.69
N LEU A 10 12.52 -13.99 -0.46
CA LEU A 10 11.68 -13.44 -1.51
C LEU A 10 12.07 -11.99 -1.80
N CYS A 11 12.55 -11.72 -3.02
CA CYS A 11 12.93 -10.39 -3.48
C CYS A 11 11.69 -9.50 -3.62
N HIS A 12 11.64 -8.36 -2.93
CA HIS A 12 10.50 -7.45 -2.96
C HIS A 12 10.94 -6.01 -2.70
N ALA A 13 10.14 -5.06 -3.18
CA ALA A 13 10.24 -3.65 -2.83
C ALA A 13 9.09 -3.29 -1.88
N HIS A 14 9.31 -2.27 -1.04
CA HIS A 14 8.25 -1.65 -0.24
C HIS A 14 8.29 -0.15 -0.51
N ILE A 15 7.15 0.40 -0.93
CA ILE A 15 6.94 1.83 -1.13
C ILE A 15 5.79 2.26 -0.22
N ASP A 16 5.97 3.38 0.47
CA ASP A 16 4.97 3.97 1.34
C ASP A 16 4.34 5.20 0.67
N GLY A 17 3.04 5.13 0.38
CA GLY A 17 2.30 6.12 -0.39
C GLY A 17 2.31 7.50 0.24
N ASP A 18 2.24 7.58 1.57
CA ASP A 18 2.26 8.85 2.31
C ASP A 18 3.56 9.64 2.04
N THR A 19 4.66 8.94 1.73
CA THR A 19 5.95 9.58 1.40
C THR A 19 6.01 10.10 -0.04
N LEU A 20 5.13 9.64 -0.92
CA LEU A 20 5.12 10.02 -2.34
C LEU A 20 4.46 11.37 -2.59
N GLU A 21 3.73 11.89 -1.61
CA GLU A 21 3.01 13.18 -1.68
C GLU A 21 3.35 14.10 -0.50
N ALA A 22 4.43 13.80 0.24
CA ALA A 22 4.88 14.58 1.38
C ALA A 22 5.56 15.91 0.95
N ILE A 23 4.75 16.88 0.52
CA ILE A 23 5.18 18.21 0.07
C ILE A 23 4.38 19.33 0.77
N PHE A 24 4.99 20.51 0.92
CA PHE A 24 4.32 21.73 1.35
C PHE A 24 4.51 22.86 0.31
N PRO A 25 3.45 23.58 -0.10
CA PRO A 25 2.04 23.34 0.25
C PRO A 25 1.56 21.99 -0.28
N GLU A 26 0.52 21.43 0.34
CA GLU A 26 -0.14 20.23 -0.20
C GLU A 26 -0.67 20.54 -1.60
N GLU A 27 -0.30 19.71 -2.57
CA GLU A 27 -0.82 19.81 -3.92
C GLU A 27 -2.04 18.89 -4.09
N PRO A 28 -3.20 19.42 -4.52
CA PRO A 28 -4.37 18.59 -4.74
C PRO A 28 -4.19 17.74 -6.01
N GLY A 29 -4.13 16.42 -5.86
CA GLY A 29 -4.18 15.49 -7.00
C GLY A 29 -3.36 14.22 -6.78
N ALA A 30 -3.75 13.13 -7.47
CA ALA A 30 -3.02 11.86 -7.41
C ALA A 30 -1.81 11.81 -8.39
N GLU A 31 -1.63 12.82 -9.23
CA GLU A 31 -0.65 12.82 -10.32
C GLU A 31 0.78 12.71 -9.80
N MET A 32 1.14 13.51 -8.78
CA MET A 32 2.49 13.47 -8.20
C MET A 32 2.80 12.12 -7.54
N SER A 33 1.88 11.56 -6.76
CA SER A 33 2.12 10.28 -6.09
C SER A 33 2.23 9.11 -7.08
N LEU A 34 1.46 9.12 -8.17
CA LEU A 34 1.55 8.13 -9.24
C LEU A 34 2.83 8.28 -10.10
N ASP A 35 3.26 9.51 -10.38
CA ASP A 35 4.53 9.77 -11.07
C ASP A 35 5.74 9.33 -10.24
N ASN A 36 5.73 9.67 -8.94
CA ASN A 36 6.76 9.24 -8.00
C ASN A 36 6.79 7.71 -7.86
N LEU A 37 5.61 7.07 -7.78
CA LEU A 37 5.49 5.61 -7.80
C LEU A 37 6.10 5.00 -9.06
N THR A 38 5.75 5.55 -10.24
CA THR A 38 6.28 5.12 -11.54
C THR A 38 7.79 5.21 -11.58
N ALA A 39 8.38 6.32 -11.11
CA ALA A 39 9.82 6.53 -11.07
C ALA A 39 10.53 5.53 -10.14
N MET A 40 10.03 5.36 -8.91
CA MET A 40 10.61 4.43 -7.94
C MET A 40 10.50 2.98 -8.41
N TRP A 41 9.34 2.58 -8.92
CA TRP A 41 9.15 1.23 -9.44
C TRP A 41 10.03 0.94 -10.65
N SER A 42 10.19 1.90 -11.56
CA SER A 42 11.12 1.78 -12.69
C SER A 42 12.53 1.42 -12.21
N ASN A 43 13.01 2.05 -11.13
CA ASN A 43 14.32 1.76 -10.56
C ASN A 43 14.37 0.35 -9.93
N TYR A 44 13.37 -0.04 -9.14
CA TYR A 44 13.35 -1.36 -8.50
C TYR A 44 13.18 -2.51 -9.49
N TYR A 45 12.35 -2.33 -10.50
CA TYR A 45 12.12 -3.32 -11.55
C TYR A 45 13.36 -3.46 -12.44
N SER A 46 13.85 -2.36 -13.04
CA SER A 46 14.90 -2.43 -14.05
C SER A 46 16.30 -2.64 -13.49
N MET A 47 16.64 -2.02 -12.35
CA MET A 47 18.00 -2.09 -11.80
C MET A 47 18.17 -3.27 -10.84
N ARG A 48 17.08 -3.77 -10.25
CA ARG A 48 17.14 -4.83 -9.23
C ARG A 48 16.36 -6.08 -9.61
N GLY A 49 15.63 -6.07 -10.72
CA GLY A 49 14.85 -7.23 -11.20
C GLY A 49 13.78 -7.65 -10.20
N THR A 50 13.27 -6.71 -9.41
CA THR A 50 12.33 -7.03 -8.32
C THR A 50 10.96 -7.38 -8.92
N PRO A 51 10.42 -8.59 -8.71
CA PRO A 51 9.12 -8.97 -9.27
C PRO A 51 7.93 -8.51 -8.43
N TRP A 52 8.18 -8.17 -7.15
CA TRP A 52 7.15 -8.01 -6.14
C TRP A 52 7.19 -6.63 -5.49
N LEU A 53 6.03 -5.99 -5.38
CA LEU A 53 5.86 -4.69 -4.74
C LEU A 53 4.87 -4.79 -3.59
N ILE A 54 5.29 -4.33 -2.42
CA ILE A 54 4.40 -3.95 -1.33
C ILE A 54 4.18 -2.44 -1.45
N PHE A 55 2.94 -2.02 -1.70
CA PHE A 55 2.55 -0.63 -1.63
C PHE A 55 1.64 -0.43 -0.42
N SER A 56 2.01 0.47 0.49
CA SER A 56 1.22 0.80 1.69
C SER A 56 0.72 2.23 1.61
N GLY A 57 -0.39 2.53 2.26
CA GLY A 57 -0.91 3.89 2.37
C GLY A 57 -2.39 3.88 2.68
N THR A 58 -2.91 5.07 2.95
CA THR A 58 -4.32 5.24 3.29
C THR A 58 -5.18 5.24 2.02
N ALA A 59 -6.18 4.35 1.95
CA ALA A 59 -7.10 4.20 0.81
C ALA A 59 -6.46 4.05 -0.58
N ILE A 60 -5.21 3.60 -0.65
CA ILE A 60 -4.54 3.21 -1.91
C ILE A 60 -5.33 2.14 -2.66
N VAL A 61 -6.13 1.36 -1.93
CA VAL A 61 -6.98 0.30 -2.45
C VAL A 61 -7.96 0.91 -3.49
N MET A 62 -8.47 2.12 -3.25
CA MET A 62 -9.38 2.81 -4.17
C MET A 62 -8.74 3.25 -5.48
N LYS A 63 -7.41 3.21 -5.59
CA LYS A 63 -6.64 3.69 -6.75
C LYS A 63 -5.98 2.53 -7.51
N CYS A 64 -6.46 1.30 -7.35
CA CYS A 64 -5.83 0.09 -7.90
C CYS A 64 -5.55 0.20 -9.40
N ASP A 65 -6.52 0.64 -10.20
CA ASP A 65 -6.37 0.75 -11.66
C ASP A 65 -5.26 1.74 -12.04
N CYS A 66 -5.26 2.95 -11.46
CA CYS A 66 -4.23 3.96 -11.72
C CYS A 66 -2.83 3.48 -11.27
N ILE A 67 -2.76 2.73 -10.17
CA ILE A 67 -1.52 2.12 -9.68
C ILE A 67 -1.04 1.08 -10.69
N GLN A 68 -1.90 0.17 -11.16
CA GLN A 68 -1.54 -0.83 -12.16
C GLN A 68 -1.04 -0.19 -13.46
N GLU A 69 -1.71 0.86 -13.95
CA GLU A 69 -1.29 1.61 -15.12
C GLU A 69 0.11 2.24 -14.93
N SER A 70 0.35 2.83 -13.76
CA SER A 70 1.65 3.42 -13.40
C SER A 70 2.78 2.38 -13.39
N LEU A 71 2.52 1.22 -12.78
CA LEU A 71 3.47 0.11 -12.73
C LEU A 71 3.73 -0.47 -14.13
N LEU A 72 2.70 -0.56 -14.98
CA LEU A 72 2.83 -1.03 -16.36
C LEU A 72 3.70 -0.08 -17.18
N GLY A 73 3.42 1.22 -17.08
CA GLY A 73 4.18 2.27 -17.76
C GLY A 73 5.65 2.28 -17.35
N ALA A 74 5.95 2.08 -16.07
CA ALA A 74 7.32 1.94 -15.56
C ALA A 74 8.06 0.74 -16.18
N CYS A 75 7.42 -0.43 -16.24
CA CYS A 75 8.00 -1.63 -16.85
C CYS A 75 8.29 -1.43 -18.35
N GLN A 76 7.38 -0.78 -19.08
CA GLN A 76 7.56 -0.47 -20.51
C GLN A 76 8.68 0.52 -20.77
N LYS A 77 8.72 1.62 -19.99
CA LYS A 77 9.77 2.65 -20.11
C LYS A 77 11.16 2.07 -19.95
N THR A 78 11.30 1.08 -19.06
CA THR A 78 12.59 0.47 -18.73
C THR A 78 12.92 -0.77 -19.58
N SER A 79 11.94 -1.31 -20.32
CA SER A 79 12.10 -2.49 -21.17
C SER A 79 11.53 -2.24 -22.58
N PRO A 80 12.21 -1.48 -23.46
CA PRO A 80 11.65 -1.02 -24.74
C PRO A 80 11.26 -2.12 -25.73
N LYS A 81 11.74 -3.35 -25.52
CA LYS A 81 11.43 -4.53 -26.34
C LYS A 81 10.22 -5.32 -25.83
N VAL A 82 9.73 -5.00 -24.63
CA VAL A 82 8.63 -5.68 -23.96
C VAL A 82 7.36 -4.88 -24.23
N THR A 83 6.34 -5.54 -24.78
CA THR A 83 5.05 -4.92 -25.09
C THR A 83 4.11 -4.99 -23.88
N THR A 84 2.99 -4.25 -23.92
CA THR A 84 1.90 -4.39 -22.92
C THR A 84 1.47 -5.84 -22.73
N ALA A 85 1.43 -6.64 -23.80
CA ALA A 85 0.96 -8.02 -23.78
C ALA A 85 1.92 -8.97 -23.03
N ASP A 86 3.19 -8.58 -22.90
CA ASP A 86 4.23 -9.37 -22.25
C ASP A 86 4.27 -9.15 -20.73
N ILE A 87 3.68 -8.05 -20.23
CA ILE A 87 3.68 -7.68 -18.81
C ILE A 87 2.30 -7.97 -18.22
N ARG A 88 2.29 -8.77 -17.15
CA ARG A 88 1.11 -8.98 -16.32
C ARG A 88 1.37 -8.41 -14.95
N ILE A 89 0.52 -7.47 -14.53
CA ILE A 89 0.51 -6.97 -13.16
C ILE A 89 -0.69 -7.60 -12.48
N GLN A 90 -0.41 -8.39 -11.45
CA GLN A 90 -1.42 -8.88 -10.54
C GLN A 90 -1.37 -8.01 -9.27
N THR A 91 -2.53 -7.55 -8.83
CA THR A 91 -2.66 -6.83 -7.58
C THR A 91 -3.62 -7.57 -6.66
N ASP A 92 -3.21 -7.69 -5.41
CA ASP A 92 -4.02 -8.20 -4.32
C ASP A 92 -4.04 -7.12 -3.25
N ALA A 93 -5.23 -6.78 -2.74
CA ALA A 93 -5.36 -5.74 -1.73
C ALA A 93 -5.74 -6.30 -0.36
N VAL A 94 -5.20 -5.65 0.66
CA VAL A 94 -5.48 -5.95 2.05
C VAL A 94 -5.84 -4.66 2.77
N ILE A 95 -7.04 -4.62 3.35
CA ILE A 95 -7.45 -3.54 4.25
C ILE A 95 -7.18 -4.02 5.68
N LEU A 96 -6.32 -3.31 6.40
CA LEU A 96 -6.10 -3.57 7.82
C LEU A 96 -7.23 -2.92 8.62
N THR A 97 -7.93 -3.73 9.42
CA THR A 97 -9.04 -3.26 10.23
C THR A 97 -8.68 -3.30 11.72
N ILE A 98 -9.33 -2.42 12.47
CA ILE A 98 -9.21 -2.32 13.92
C ILE A 98 -10.51 -1.71 14.45
N PRO A 99 -11.00 -2.13 15.63
CA PRO A 99 -12.09 -1.46 16.32
C PRO A 99 -11.77 0.02 16.61
N ASP A 100 -12.79 0.87 16.59
CA ASP A 100 -12.61 2.32 16.74
C ASP A 100 -11.96 2.71 18.08
N ASP A 101 -12.32 2.02 19.17
CA ASP A 101 -11.76 2.27 20.51
C ASP A 101 -10.26 1.93 20.59
N GLU A 102 -9.85 0.81 19.99
CA GLU A 102 -8.44 0.46 19.86
C GLU A 102 -7.69 1.42 18.92
N ALA A 103 -8.33 1.87 17.83
CA ALA A 103 -7.75 2.85 16.90
C ALA A 103 -7.44 4.17 17.62
N VAL A 104 -8.41 4.69 18.37
CA VAL A 104 -8.28 5.91 19.20
C VAL A 104 -7.16 5.75 20.22
N ALA A 105 -7.10 4.60 20.91
CA ALA A 105 -6.07 4.33 21.90
C ALA A 105 -4.67 4.32 21.27
N ARG A 106 -4.48 3.65 20.12
CA ARG A 106 -3.20 3.62 19.38
C ARG A 106 -2.81 5.00 18.85
N LEU A 107 -3.76 5.75 18.30
CA LEU A 107 -3.52 7.12 17.80
C LEU A 107 -3.12 8.06 18.94
N THR A 108 -3.80 7.99 20.08
CA THR A 108 -3.51 8.83 21.25
C THR A 108 -2.11 8.53 21.84
N GLN A 109 -1.65 7.28 21.74
CA GLN A 109 -0.29 6.92 22.15
C GLN A 109 0.79 7.45 21.18
N ARG A 110 0.47 7.57 19.89
CA ARG A 110 1.41 7.98 18.85
C ARG A 110 1.47 9.50 18.67
N GLU A 111 0.32 10.14 18.65
CA GLU A 111 0.18 11.57 18.35
C GLU A 111 0.19 12.37 19.66
N VAL A 112 1.36 12.90 20.00
CA VAL A 112 1.54 13.77 21.16
C VAL A 112 1.46 15.22 20.68
N GLY A 113 0.27 15.81 20.62
CA GLY A 113 0.13 17.22 20.22
C GLY A 113 -1.26 17.65 19.76
N SER A 114 -1.32 18.83 19.13
CA SER A 114 -2.55 19.47 18.63
C SER A 114 -3.23 18.71 17.49
N GLU A 115 -2.51 17.84 16.80
CA GLU A 115 -2.99 17.16 15.60
C GLU A 115 -3.88 15.94 15.90
N LEU A 116 -3.98 15.48 17.15
CA LEU A 116 -4.77 14.30 17.50
C LEU A 116 -6.23 14.43 17.04
N ALA A 117 -6.87 15.58 17.27
CA ALA A 117 -8.25 15.81 16.87
C ALA A 117 -8.42 15.78 15.33
N HIS A 118 -7.43 16.29 14.60
CA HIS A 118 -7.41 16.24 13.14
C HIS A 118 -7.24 14.79 12.66
N CYS A 119 -6.27 14.05 13.21
CA CYS A 119 -6.04 12.63 12.88
C CYS A 119 -7.27 11.75 13.13
N LEU A 120 -7.97 11.95 14.25
CA LEU A 120 -9.21 11.22 14.57
C LEU A 120 -10.30 11.50 13.54
N THR A 121 -10.54 12.77 13.22
CA THR A 121 -11.56 13.18 12.22
C THR A 121 -11.25 12.59 10.84
N SER A 122 -9.97 12.63 10.43
CA SER A 122 -9.53 12.08 9.15
C SER A 122 -9.64 10.55 9.12
N SER A 123 -9.32 9.87 10.23
CA SER A 123 -9.44 8.42 10.36
C SER A 123 -10.89 7.93 10.29
N GLU A 124 -11.83 8.61 10.97
CA GLU A 124 -13.25 8.30 10.90
C GLU A 124 -13.81 8.45 9.48
N LYS A 125 -13.47 9.56 8.80
CA LYS A 125 -13.89 9.79 7.41
C LYS A 125 -13.38 8.66 6.51
N MET A 126 -12.12 8.27 6.68
CA MET A 126 -11.51 7.25 5.83
C MET A 126 -12.10 5.86 6.10
N THR A 127 -12.44 5.54 7.35
CA THR A 127 -13.11 4.29 7.71
C THR A 127 -14.44 4.15 6.97
N ARG A 128 -15.23 5.23 6.86
CA ARG A 128 -16.47 5.23 6.08
C ARG A 128 -16.21 4.95 4.60
N VAL A 129 -15.26 5.67 3.99
CA VAL A 129 -14.87 5.47 2.58
C VAL A 129 -14.42 4.03 2.31
N LEU A 130 -13.62 3.46 3.21
CA LEU A 130 -13.14 2.09 3.09
C LEU A 130 -14.21 1.03 3.37
N ASN A 131 -15.24 1.35 4.15
CA ASN A 131 -16.38 0.45 4.37
C ASN A 131 -17.31 0.37 3.16
N ASP A 132 -17.38 1.43 2.35
CA ASP A 132 -18.10 1.43 1.08
C ASP A 132 -17.35 0.66 -0.03
N THR A 133 -16.08 0.29 0.23
CA THR A 133 -15.30 -0.56 -0.64
C THR A 133 -15.75 -2.02 -0.47
N GLY A 134 -16.30 -2.62 -1.54
CA GLY A 134 -16.82 -3.99 -1.51
C GLY A 134 -15.79 -5.03 -1.07
N ASP A 135 -16.24 -6.02 -0.29
CA ASP A 135 -15.40 -7.07 0.30
C ASP A 135 -14.80 -8.05 -0.74
N ASP A 136 -15.31 -8.05 -1.96
CA ASP A 136 -14.94 -9.01 -3.01
C ASP A 136 -13.53 -8.77 -3.57
N TRP A 137 -13.01 -7.55 -3.48
CA TRP A 137 -11.76 -7.19 -4.15
C TRP A 137 -10.59 -7.01 -3.16
N ALA A 138 -10.85 -6.53 -1.93
CA ALA A 138 -9.83 -6.29 -0.92
C ALA A 138 -10.11 -7.09 0.36
N ALA A 139 -9.15 -7.95 0.73
CA ALA A 139 -9.29 -8.78 1.93
C ALA A 139 -9.15 -7.92 3.19
N ARG A 140 -10.13 -8.02 4.09
CA ARG A 140 -10.04 -7.38 5.42
C ARG A 140 -9.25 -8.25 6.40
N VAL A 141 -8.27 -7.65 7.07
CA VAL A 141 -7.43 -8.33 8.06
C VAL A 141 -7.49 -7.56 9.38
N PRO A 142 -8.14 -8.11 10.42
CA PRO A 142 -8.19 -7.49 11.74
C PRO A 142 -6.79 -7.46 12.38
N THR A 143 -6.51 -6.39 13.10
CA THR A 143 -5.23 -6.15 13.80
C THR A 143 -5.38 -6.01 15.32
N ASP A 144 -6.60 -6.06 15.83
CA ASP A 144 -6.92 -6.12 17.26
C ASP A 144 -6.39 -7.41 17.89
N GLY A 145 -5.81 -7.30 19.07
CA GLY A 145 -5.26 -8.44 19.82
C GLY A 145 -4.16 -9.25 19.13
N ARG A 146 -3.69 -8.84 17.94
CA ARG A 146 -2.74 -9.60 17.11
C ARG A 146 -1.38 -8.91 17.06
N ASN A 147 -0.32 -9.72 17.11
CA ASN A 147 1.02 -9.19 16.89
C ASN A 147 1.26 -8.89 15.41
N VAL A 148 2.22 -8.00 15.14
CA VAL A 148 2.59 -7.54 13.80
C VAL A 148 3.02 -8.68 12.87
N LYS A 149 3.66 -9.72 13.42
CA LYS A 149 4.11 -10.88 12.64
C LYS A 149 2.92 -11.68 12.10
N ASP A 150 1.91 -11.92 12.92
CA ASP A 150 0.73 -12.71 12.52
C ASP A 150 -0.15 -11.97 11.53
N VAL A 151 -0.29 -10.65 11.70
CA VAL A 151 -0.94 -9.79 10.70
C VAL A 151 -0.19 -9.86 9.38
N ALA A 152 1.14 -9.69 9.41
CA ALA A 152 1.97 -9.75 8.20
C ALA A 152 1.88 -11.11 7.47
N LEU A 153 1.90 -12.23 8.22
CA LEU A 153 1.75 -13.56 7.62
C LEU A 153 0.35 -13.75 7.02
N CYS A 154 -0.69 -13.25 7.69
CA CYS A 154 -2.06 -13.30 7.20
C CYS A 154 -2.22 -12.50 5.90
N SER A 155 -1.70 -11.26 5.83
CA SER A 155 -1.73 -10.45 4.61
C SER A 155 -1.01 -11.13 3.45
N LEU A 156 0.18 -11.70 3.68
CA LEU A 156 0.95 -12.38 2.64
C LEU A 156 0.28 -13.67 2.13
N LYS A 157 -0.38 -14.43 3.02
CA LYS A 157 -1.19 -15.60 2.63
C LYS A 157 -2.39 -15.20 1.79
N ARG A 158 -3.09 -14.12 2.18
CA ARG A 158 -4.23 -13.59 1.43
C ARG A 158 -3.84 -13.11 0.03
N ALA A 159 -2.66 -12.51 -0.10
CA ALA A 159 -2.09 -12.12 -1.39
C ALA A 159 -1.51 -13.31 -2.19
N GLY A 160 -1.49 -14.53 -1.65
CA GLY A 160 -0.95 -15.71 -2.33
C GLY A 160 0.58 -15.74 -2.46
N TRP A 161 1.32 -14.94 -1.69
CA TRP A 161 2.79 -14.88 -1.77
C TRP A 161 3.46 -16.00 -0.96
N ILE A 162 2.75 -16.56 0.01
CA ILE A 162 3.20 -17.64 0.88
C ILE A 162 2.04 -18.56 1.24
N ASP A 163 2.35 -19.81 1.59
CA ASP A 163 1.40 -20.81 2.10
C ASP A 163 0.97 -20.57 3.55
#